data_AF-A0ABC9G7L6-F1
#
_entry.id   AF-A0ABC9G7L6-F1
#
_cell.length_a   1.000
_cell.length_b   1.000
_cell.length_c   1.000
_cell.angle_alpha   90.00
_cell.angle_beta   90.00
_cell.angle_gamma   90.00
#
_symmetry.space_group_name_H-M   'P 1'
#
loop_
_entity.id
_entity.type
_entity.pdbx_description
1 polymer ?
#
loop_
_entity_poly.entity_id
_entity_poly.type
_entity_poly.pdbx_seq_one_letter_code
_entity_poly.pdbx_strand_id
1 'polypeptide(L)'
;MALSAGSFAPCSLQPSRGSIRACHAPRPSPPPLQGGAAVSLTTTRTTGRRANATKGVSAVCQPLGPDRPVWFPGTSPPPWLDGSLPGDFGFDPLGLGSEPEQLRWFAQAELIHGRWAMLAAVGILIPDILSKWGFIDAGFSWYDAGSREYFADPWTLFISQMALMGWAEGRRWADILNPGCVDVEPTLPNRKKPVPDVGYPGGLWFDWANWGRGSPEPVMVLRTKEIKNGRLAMLAFVGFWFQAVYTGQGPVDNLLAHLADPGHCNIFSAFTSQRM
;
A
#
# COMPACT_ATOMS: atom_id res chain seq x y z
N MET A 1 54.35 -14.32 -26.29
CA MET A 1 53.24 -14.59 -25.36
C MET A 1 53.09 -16.09 -25.24
N ALA A 2 53.41 -16.63 -24.08
CA ALA A 2 53.21 -18.02 -23.69
C ALA A 2 52.69 -18.05 -22.26
N LEU A 3 52.17 -19.22 -21.86
CA LEU A 3 51.73 -19.72 -20.54
C LEU A 3 50.24 -20.10 -20.59
N SER A 4 49.79 -21.37 -20.60
CA SER A 4 50.15 -22.64 -19.91
C SER A 4 49.27 -22.94 -18.69
N ALA A 5 48.31 -23.84 -18.91
CA ALA A 5 47.94 -25.06 -18.17
C ALA A 5 47.70 -25.13 -16.63
N GLY A 6 46.62 -25.87 -16.31
CA GLY A 6 46.52 -26.87 -15.21
C GLY A 6 45.56 -26.51 -14.07
N SER A 7 44.89 -27.42 -13.33
CA SER A 7 44.53 -28.84 -13.42
C SER A 7 43.61 -29.14 -12.21
N PHE A 8 42.77 -30.18 -12.29
CA PHE A 8 41.81 -30.64 -11.28
C PHE A 8 42.44 -31.34 -10.03
N ALA A 9 41.64 -31.40 -8.94
CA ALA A 9 41.83 -32.01 -7.59
C ALA A 9 41.93 -33.57 -7.58
N PRO A 10 41.76 -34.36 -6.48
CA PRO A 10 41.66 -34.13 -5.01
C PRO A 10 42.46 -35.18 -4.14
N CYS A 11 42.42 -35.13 -2.79
CA CYS A 11 42.37 -36.32 -1.90
C CYS A 11 42.14 -35.94 -0.41
N SER A 12 41.23 -36.65 0.24
CA SER A 12 40.79 -36.55 1.64
C SER A 12 41.57 -37.48 2.59
N LEU A 13 41.74 -37.08 3.88
CA LEU A 13 41.51 -37.87 5.12
C LEU A 13 42.34 -37.32 6.32
N GLN A 14 41.63 -36.92 7.39
CA GLN A 14 42.12 -36.69 8.77
C GLN A 14 42.46 -38.04 9.47
N PRO A 15 42.82 -38.15 10.79
CA PRO A 15 43.21 -37.18 11.84
C PRO A 15 44.48 -37.59 12.66
N SER A 16 45.13 -36.68 13.40
CA SER A 16 45.76 -37.06 14.69
C SER A 16 46.00 -35.86 15.63
N ARG A 17 46.05 -36.20 16.91
CA ARG A 17 45.96 -35.36 18.12
C ARG A 17 47.23 -34.57 18.41
N GLY A 18 47.08 -33.36 18.96
CA GLY A 18 48.17 -32.61 19.57
C GLY A 18 47.72 -31.32 20.24
N SER A 19 47.56 -31.37 21.55
CA SER A 19 47.35 -30.21 22.45
C SER A 19 48.55 -29.25 22.40
N ILE A 20 48.32 -27.94 22.60
CA ILE A 20 48.97 -27.10 23.64
C ILE A 20 48.94 -25.58 23.28
N ARG A 21 48.25 -24.85 24.19
CA ARG A 21 48.46 -23.49 24.72
C ARG A 21 48.49 -22.25 23.80
N ALA A 22 47.51 -21.39 24.09
CA ALA A 22 47.57 -19.95 23.89
C ALA A 22 48.65 -19.31 24.78
N CYS A 23 49.47 -18.41 24.21
CA CYS A 23 50.35 -17.51 24.95
C CYS A 23 49.84 -16.08 24.82
N HIS A 24 49.29 -15.56 25.91
CA HIS A 24 49.02 -14.14 26.15
C HIS A 24 50.33 -13.35 26.22
N ALA A 25 50.40 -12.22 25.53
CA ALA A 25 51.40 -11.17 25.78
C ALA A 25 50.89 -10.20 26.88
N PRO A 26 51.73 -9.79 27.85
CA PRO A 26 51.34 -8.91 28.94
C PRO A 26 51.29 -7.43 28.52
N ARG A 27 50.31 -6.68 29.06
CA ARG A 27 50.19 -5.22 28.94
C ARG A 27 51.00 -4.50 30.05
N PRO A 28 51.65 -3.36 29.77
CA PRO A 28 52.31 -2.56 30.80
C PRO A 28 51.31 -1.70 31.59
N SER A 29 51.59 -1.52 32.88
CA SER A 29 50.82 -0.74 33.86
C SER A 29 51.15 0.76 33.85
N PRO A 30 50.19 1.67 34.16
CA PRO A 30 50.42 3.11 34.21
C PRO A 30 50.97 3.59 35.57
N PRO A 31 51.71 4.73 35.61
CA PRO A 31 52.25 5.32 36.84
C PRO A 31 51.21 6.15 37.63
N PRO A 32 51.47 6.44 38.92
CA PRO A 32 50.47 6.97 39.85
C PRO A 32 50.30 8.51 39.79
N LEU A 33 49.09 8.91 40.15
CA LEU A 33 48.57 10.29 40.21
C LEU A 33 49.17 11.10 41.38
N GLN A 34 49.54 12.36 41.10
CA GLN A 34 49.76 13.39 42.11
C GLN A 34 48.99 14.67 41.75
N GLY A 35 48.30 15.24 42.75
CA GLY A 35 48.22 16.68 43.03
C GLY A 35 47.48 17.57 42.02
N GLY A 36 46.31 18.07 42.41
CA GLY A 36 45.45 18.90 41.56
C GLY A 36 45.83 20.37 41.44
N ALA A 37 45.29 20.99 40.39
CA ALA A 37 44.93 22.40 40.32
C ALA A 37 43.73 22.52 39.38
N ALA A 38 42.64 23.09 39.89
CA ALA A 38 41.34 23.18 39.24
C ALA A 38 41.36 24.12 38.03
N VAL A 39 40.93 23.63 36.87
CA VAL A 39 40.54 24.46 35.72
C VAL A 39 39.04 24.24 35.51
N SER A 40 38.25 25.26 35.82
CA SER A 40 36.79 25.26 35.67
C SER A 40 36.44 25.34 34.19
N LEU A 41 36.20 24.18 33.56
CA LEU A 41 35.61 24.10 32.23
C LEU A 41 34.08 24.08 32.40
N THR A 42 33.43 25.19 32.07
CA THR A 42 31.96 25.27 32.05
C THR A 42 31.44 24.44 30.88
N THR A 43 31.14 23.16 31.12
CA THR A 43 30.40 22.31 30.18
C THR A 43 28.94 22.73 30.20
N THR A 44 28.50 23.47 29.19
CA THR A 44 27.08 23.66 28.89
C THR A 44 26.48 22.30 28.57
N ARG A 45 25.77 21.73 29.56
CA ARG A 45 25.04 20.48 29.45
C ARG A 45 23.80 20.75 28.58
N THR A 46 23.95 20.64 27.26
CA THR A 46 22.81 20.54 26.35
C THR A 46 22.02 19.30 26.74
N THR A 47 20.90 19.52 27.42
CA THR A 47 19.88 18.50 27.64
C THR A 47 19.36 18.09 26.26
N GLY A 48 19.92 17.01 25.73
CA GLY A 48 19.37 16.31 24.57
C GLY A 48 17.96 15.90 24.92
N ARG A 49 16.98 16.63 24.37
CA ARG A 49 15.58 16.23 24.35
C ARG A 49 15.56 14.89 23.61
N ARG A 50 15.38 13.79 24.34
CA ARG A 50 15.06 12.49 23.73
C ARG A 50 13.81 12.73 22.89
N ALA A 51 13.99 12.83 21.59
CA ALA A 51 12.88 12.73 20.65
C ALA A 51 12.38 11.30 20.79
N ASN A 52 11.23 11.15 21.45
CA ASN A 52 10.44 9.93 21.27
C ASN A 52 10.17 9.83 19.78
N ALA A 53 10.76 8.83 19.14
CA ALA A 53 10.43 8.47 17.77
C ALA A 53 9.00 7.93 17.77
N THR A 54 8.02 8.83 17.69
CA THR A 54 6.72 8.46 17.14
C THR A 54 7.01 8.00 15.71
N LYS A 55 6.91 6.69 15.52
CA LYS A 55 6.83 6.02 14.23
C LYS A 55 5.59 6.57 13.50
N GLY A 56 5.69 7.79 12.99
CA GLY A 56 4.61 8.53 12.36
C GLY A 56 4.18 7.89 11.06
N VAL A 57 2.88 7.71 10.92
CA VAL A 57 2.21 7.68 9.64
C VAL A 57 2.46 9.03 8.95
N SER A 58 2.76 9.01 7.65
CA SER A 58 2.99 10.13 6.73
C SER A 58 3.28 11.51 7.36
N ALA A 59 4.51 12.00 7.23
CA ALA A 59 4.90 13.36 7.63
C ALA A 59 4.12 14.50 6.94
N VAL A 60 3.25 14.17 5.98
CA VAL A 60 2.44 15.11 5.17
C VAL A 60 1.02 15.26 5.74
N CYS A 61 0.61 14.43 6.70
CA CYS A 61 -0.75 14.41 7.24
C CYS A 61 -0.77 14.95 8.68
N GLN A 62 -1.43 16.09 8.89
CA GLN A 62 -1.68 16.60 10.25
C GLN A 62 -2.81 15.78 10.90
N PRO A 63 -2.71 15.45 12.20
CA PRO A 63 -3.81 14.81 12.92
C PRO A 63 -5.03 15.73 12.92
N LEU A 64 -6.17 15.21 12.46
CA LEU A 64 -7.47 15.84 12.65
C LEU A 64 -7.70 16.06 14.16
N GLY A 65 -8.22 17.22 14.53
CA GLY A 65 -8.48 17.57 15.93
C GLY A 65 -9.42 16.58 16.63
N PRO A 66 -9.56 16.68 17.97
CA PRO A 66 -10.40 15.78 18.76
C PRO A 66 -11.88 15.81 18.35
N ASP A 67 -12.35 16.91 17.76
CA ASP A 67 -13.74 17.12 17.31
C ASP A 67 -14.02 16.55 15.89
N ARG A 68 -13.31 15.49 15.48
CA ARG A 68 -13.52 14.88 14.17
C ARG A 68 -14.84 14.10 14.11
N PRO A 69 -15.50 14.01 12.93
CA PRO A 69 -16.68 13.15 12.79
C PRO A 69 -16.30 11.68 13.01
N VAL A 70 -17.05 11.00 13.87
CA VAL A 70 -16.93 9.57 14.13
C VAL A 70 -18.00 8.79 13.37
N TRP A 71 -17.70 7.55 12.99
CA TRP A 71 -18.63 6.69 12.25
C TRP A 71 -19.92 6.39 13.03
N PHE A 72 -19.81 6.28 14.36
CA PHE A 72 -20.92 6.07 15.27
C PHE A 72 -21.00 7.21 16.29
N PRO A 73 -21.90 8.20 16.09
CA PRO A 73 -22.02 9.37 16.96
C PRO A 73 -22.24 8.99 18.43
N GLY A 74 -21.48 9.60 19.35
CA GLY A 74 -21.57 9.34 20.79
C GLY A 74 -20.61 8.29 21.34
N THR A 75 -19.72 7.73 20.51
CA THR A 75 -18.62 6.87 20.97
C THR A 75 -17.26 7.55 20.91
N SER A 76 -16.38 7.18 21.84
CA SER A 76 -14.97 7.58 21.80
C SER A 76 -14.21 6.71 20.79
N PRO A 77 -13.44 7.30 19.87
CA PRO A 77 -12.61 6.53 18.94
C PRO A 77 -11.53 5.74 19.69
N PRO A 78 -11.05 4.62 19.13
CA PRO A 78 -10.01 3.84 19.76
C PRO A 78 -8.66 4.59 19.82
N PRO A 79 -7.77 4.31 20.79
CA PRO A 79 -6.55 5.09 21.04
C PRO A 79 -5.54 5.11 19.90
N TRP A 80 -5.53 4.08 19.05
CA TRP A 80 -4.61 3.96 17.90
C TRP A 80 -5.09 4.72 16.66
N LEU A 81 -6.34 5.23 16.66
CA LEU A 81 -6.88 6.09 15.62
C LEU A 81 -6.88 7.55 16.10
N ASP A 82 -5.81 8.26 15.77
CA ASP A 82 -5.52 9.61 16.23
C ASP A 82 -6.01 10.70 15.25
N GLY A 83 -6.61 10.34 14.12
CA GLY A 83 -7.01 11.28 13.08
C GLY A 83 -5.88 11.70 12.13
N SER A 84 -4.67 11.14 12.27
CA SER A 84 -3.55 11.40 11.34
C SER A 84 -3.71 10.70 10.01
N LEU A 85 -4.45 9.58 9.99
CA LEU A 85 -4.72 8.82 8.78
C LEU A 85 -5.81 9.52 7.93
N PRO A 86 -5.62 9.61 6.59
CA PRO A 86 -6.65 10.13 5.71
C PRO A 86 -7.88 9.20 5.74
N GLY A 87 -9.07 9.76 5.99
CA GLY A 87 -10.30 8.98 6.10
C GLY A 87 -10.52 8.26 7.43
N ASP A 88 -9.85 8.71 8.50
CA ASP A 88 -10.10 8.25 9.88
C ASP A 88 -11.45 8.77 10.42
N PHE A 89 -12.40 7.83 10.62
CA PHE A 89 -13.68 8.06 11.30
C PHE A 89 -13.80 7.26 12.60
N GLY A 90 -12.69 6.75 13.15
CA GLY A 90 -12.70 5.92 14.36
C GLY A 90 -13.33 4.54 14.19
N PHE A 91 -13.41 4.01 12.97
CA PHE A 91 -14.03 2.71 12.67
C PHE A 91 -12.99 1.58 12.79
N ASP A 92 -12.95 0.94 13.94
CA ASP A 92 -12.25 -0.35 14.13
C ASP A 92 -12.89 -1.12 15.31
N PRO A 93 -14.12 -1.63 15.16
CA PRO A 93 -14.83 -2.31 16.25
C PRO A 93 -14.19 -3.65 16.63
N LEU A 94 -13.40 -4.26 15.73
CA LEU A 94 -12.75 -5.55 15.93
C LEU A 94 -11.29 -5.42 16.42
N GLY A 95 -10.74 -4.20 16.47
CA GLY A 95 -9.37 -3.95 16.92
C GLY A 95 -8.29 -4.52 16.00
N LEU A 96 -8.58 -4.66 14.71
CA LEU A 96 -7.64 -5.21 13.73
C LEU A 96 -6.40 -4.33 13.59
N GLY A 97 -6.55 -3.01 13.73
CA GLY A 97 -5.47 -2.03 13.63
C GLY A 97 -4.80 -1.69 14.97
N SER A 98 -4.96 -2.52 16.00
CA SER A 98 -4.45 -2.22 17.34
C SER A 98 -2.91 -2.11 17.41
N GLU A 99 -2.21 -2.83 16.54
CA GLU A 99 -0.75 -2.79 16.43
C GLU A 99 -0.33 -1.87 15.26
N PRO A 100 0.66 -0.97 15.45
CA PRO A 100 0.98 0.07 14.47
C PRO A 100 1.57 -0.46 13.15
N GLU A 101 2.26 -1.60 13.14
CA GLU A 101 2.75 -2.22 11.89
C GLU A 101 1.58 -2.79 11.07
N GLN A 102 0.63 -3.47 11.73
CA GLN A 102 -0.60 -3.95 11.11
C GLN A 102 -1.46 -2.81 10.56
N LEU A 103 -1.61 -1.72 11.32
CA LEU A 103 -2.36 -0.54 10.88
C LEU A 103 -1.75 0.06 9.60
N ARG A 104 -0.42 0.12 9.50
CA ARG A 104 0.28 0.58 8.28
C ARG A 104 0.04 -0.35 7.11
N TRP A 105 0.09 -1.66 7.34
CA TRP A 105 -0.20 -2.66 6.31
C TRP A 105 -1.64 -2.54 5.81
N PHE A 106 -2.61 -2.43 6.72
CA PHE A 106 -4.02 -2.27 6.35
C PHE A 106 -4.31 -0.95 5.64
N ALA A 107 -3.65 0.16 6.01
CA ALA A 107 -3.76 1.42 5.28
C ALA A 107 -3.25 1.28 3.82
N GLN A 108 -2.13 0.58 3.60
CA GLN A 108 -1.63 0.30 2.25
C GLN A 108 -2.55 -0.66 1.48
N ALA A 109 -3.06 -1.69 2.15
CA ALA A 109 -4.01 -2.62 1.57
C ALA A 109 -5.29 -1.89 1.13
N GLU A 110 -5.89 -1.08 2.00
CA GLU A 110 -7.08 -0.29 1.70
C GLU A 110 -6.88 0.61 0.48
N LEU A 111 -5.73 1.29 0.41
CA LEU A 111 -5.40 2.18 -0.70
C LEU A 111 -5.34 1.42 -2.04
N ILE A 112 -4.69 0.26 -2.09
CA ILE A 112 -4.60 -0.54 -3.33
C ILE A 112 -5.93 -1.19 -3.70
N HIS A 113 -6.66 -1.76 -2.73
CA HIS A 113 -7.99 -2.31 -2.99
C HIS A 113 -8.95 -1.24 -3.49
N GLY A 114 -8.92 -0.04 -2.89
CA GLY A 114 -9.72 1.10 -3.33
C GLY A 114 -9.39 1.54 -4.76
N ARG A 115 -8.11 1.63 -5.13
CA ARG A 115 -7.69 1.99 -6.49
C ARG A 115 -8.12 0.95 -7.53
N TRP A 116 -7.92 -0.33 -7.26
CA TRP A 116 -8.38 -1.40 -8.15
C TRP A 116 -9.90 -1.44 -8.28
N ALA A 117 -10.61 -1.25 -7.17
CA ALA A 117 -12.06 -1.20 -7.19
C ALA A 117 -12.59 0.00 -7.98
N MET A 118 -11.94 1.17 -7.90
CA MET A 118 -12.30 2.33 -8.73
C MET A 118 -12.13 2.03 -10.23
N LEU A 119 -11.00 1.42 -10.61
CA LEU A 119 -10.77 1.01 -12.01
C LEU A 119 -11.78 -0.05 -12.46
N ALA A 120 -12.09 -1.04 -11.61
CA ALA A 120 -13.07 -2.08 -11.90
C ALA A 120 -14.49 -1.50 -12.06
N ALA A 121 -14.94 -0.63 -11.15
CA ALA A 121 -16.26 -0.01 -11.21
C ALA A 121 -16.42 0.81 -12.50
N VAL A 122 -15.41 1.59 -12.88
CA VAL A 122 -15.38 2.34 -14.14
C VAL A 122 -15.37 1.40 -15.36
N GLY A 123 -14.52 0.36 -15.32
CA GLY A 123 -14.40 -0.63 -16.40
C GLY A 123 -15.63 -1.52 -16.59
N ILE A 124 -16.49 -1.64 -15.58
CA ILE A 124 -17.78 -2.33 -15.67
C ILE A 124 -18.86 -1.38 -16.20
N LEU A 125 -18.98 -0.19 -15.60
CA LEU A 125 -20.07 0.74 -15.91
C LEU A 125 -19.94 1.40 -17.28
N ILE A 126 -18.74 1.87 -17.65
CA ILE A 126 -18.57 2.62 -18.91
C ILE A 126 -18.92 1.76 -20.13
N PRO A 127 -18.39 0.52 -20.29
CA PRO A 127 -18.75 -0.31 -21.43
C PRO A 127 -20.22 -0.70 -21.46
N ASP A 128 -20.86 -0.95 -20.31
CA ASP A 128 -22.29 -1.27 -20.23
C ASP A 128 -23.14 -0.07 -20.71
N ILE A 129 -22.81 1.15 -20.26
CA ILE A 129 -23.47 2.38 -20.74
C ILE A 129 -23.25 2.60 -22.23
N LEU A 130 -22.00 2.48 -22.71
CA LEU A 130 -21.66 2.69 -24.12
C LEU A 130 -22.33 1.66 -25.04
N SER A 131 -22.47 0.42 -24.58
CA SER A 131 -23.20 -0.63 -25.32
C SER A 131 -24.69 -0.28 -25.44
N LYS A 132 -25.30 0.28 -24.40
CA LYS A 132 -26.70 0.75 -24.45
C LYS A 132 -26.91 1.96 -25.35
N TRP A 133 -25.91 2.84 -25.45
CA TRP A 133 -25.94 3.96 -26.39
C TRP A 133 -25.63 3.56 -27.84
N GLY A 134 -25.28 2.29 -28.09
CA GLY A 134 -25.02 1.78 -29.44
C GLY A 134 -23.66 2.15 -30.01
N PHE A 135 -22.71 2.59 -29.17
CA PHE A 135 -21.33 2.85 -29.60
C PHE A 135 -20.47 1.58 -29.62
N ILE A 136 -20.90 0.52 -28.93
CA ILE A 136 -20.21 -0.78 -28.80
C ILE A 136 -21.24 -1.89 -29.05
N ASP A 137 -20.76 -3.10 -29.37
CA ASP A 137 -21.58 -4.30 -29.56
C ASP A 137 -22.64 -4.47 -28.45
N ALA A 138 -23.90 -4.54 -28.88
CA ALA A 138 -25.06 -4.72 -28.02
C ALA A 138 -25.08 -6.14 -27.42
N GLY A 139 -24.33 -6.35 -26.35
CA GLY A 139 -24.19 -7.63 -25.67
C GLY A 139 -22.88 -7.79 -24.89
N PHE A 140 -22.12 -6.72 -24.68
CA PHE A 140 -20.93 -6.75 -23.83
C PHE A 140 -21.30 -6.81 -22.34
N SER A 141 -21.26 -8.03 -21.78
CA SER A 141 -21.32 -8.26 -20.34
C SER A 141 -19.91 -8.39 -19.77
N TRP A 142 -19.63 -7.62 -18.71
CA TRP A 142 -18.31 -7.64 -18.05
C TRP A 142 -17.95 -9.03 -17.50
N TYR A 143 -18.94 -9.82 -17.06
CA TYR A 143 -18.73 -11.17 -16.53
C TYR A 143 -18.50 -12.23 -17.62
N ASP A 144 -18.97 -12.00 -18.85
CA ASP A 144 -18.72 -12.87 -20.02
C ASP A 144 -17.46 -12.45 -20.79
N ALA A 145 -16.81 -11.35 -20.41
CA ALA A 145 -15.64 -10.84 -21.10
C ALA A 145 -14.47 -11.85 -21.10
N GLY A 146 -14.38 -12.73 -20.10
CA GLY A 146 -13.30 -13.72 -20.00
C GLY A 146 -13.40 -14.87 -21.00
N SER A 147 -14.58 -15.19 -21.52
CA SER A 147 -14.79 -16.28 -22.47
C SER A 147 -14.71 -15.84 -23.93
N ARG A 148 -14.52 -14.55 -24.19
CA ARG A 148 -14.42 -14.02 -25.55
C ARG A 148 -13.08 -14.39 -26.18
N GLU A 149 -13.08 -14.51 -27.50
CA GLU A 149 -11.86 -14.72 -28.26
C GLU A 149 -11.08 -13.41 -28.38
N TYR A 150 -9.80 -13.47 -28.04
CA TYR A 150 -8.85 -12.37 -28.15
C TYR A 150 -7.73 -12.74 -29.13
N PHE A 151 -6.84 -11.79 -29.41
CA PHE A 151 -5.71 -11.99 -30.32
C PHE A 151 -4.71 -13.06 -29.87
N ALA A 152 -4.70 -13.40 -28.57
CA ALA A 152 -3.83 -14.40 -27.97
C ALA A 152 -4.63 -15.30 -27.03
N ASP A 153 -4.09 -16.47 -26.74
CA ASP A 153 -4.70 -17.40 -25.80
C ASP A 153 -4.75 -16.81 -24.37
N PRO A 154 -5.79 -17.15 -23.56
CA PRO A 154 -5.95 -16.62 -22.21
C PRO A 154 -4.74 -16.89 -21.30
N TRP A 155 -4.00 -17.98 -21.51
CA TRP A 155 -2.83 -18.32 -20.72
C TRP A 155 -1.65 -17.40 -21.01
N THR A 156 -1.39 -17.07 -22.28
CA THR A 156 -0.37 -16.09 -22.67
C THR A 156 -0.69 -14.70 -22.13
N LEU A 157 -1.97 -14.29 -22.19
CA LEU A 157 -2.43 -13.04 -21.59
C LEU A 157 -2.22 -13.04 -20.06
N PHE A 158 -2.56 -14.14 -19.40
CA PHE A 158 -2.35 -14.29 -17.96
C PHE A 158 -0.87 -14.25 -17.56
N ILE A 159 0.01 -14.97 -18.27
CA ILE A 159 1.45 -14.98 -17.96
C ILE A 159 2.07 -13.60 -18.19
N SER A 160 1.71 -12.93 -19.29
CA SER A 160 2.20 -11.57 -19.55
C SER A 160 1.72 -10.58 -18.50
N GLN A 161 0.45 -10.68 -18.07
CA GLN A 161 -0.09 -9.91 -16.95
C GLN A 161 0.67 -10.21 -15.65
N MET A 162 0.92 -11.48 -15.32
CA MET A 162 1.65 -11.86 -14.11
C MET A 162 3.09 -11.36 -14.12
N ALA A 163 3.76 -11.35 -15.28
CA ALA A 163 5.11 -10.81 -15.41
C ALA A 163 5.16 -9.29 -15.19
N LEU A 164 4.26 -8.54 -15.85
CA LEU A 164 4.19 -7.07 -15.75
C LEU A 164 3.74 -6.62 -14.36
N MET A 165 2.67 -7.23 -13.84
CA MET A 165 2.15 -6.93 -12.51
C MET A 165 3.13 -7.40 -11.43
N GLY A 166 3.79 -8.55 -11.62
CA GLY A 166 4.81 -9.04 -10.71
C GLY A 166 6.00 -8.08 -10.59
N TRP A 167 6.42 -7.46 -11.69
CA TRP A 167 7.44 -6.40 -11.65
C TRP A 167 6.96 -5.16 -10.89
N ALA A 168 5.76 -4.66 -11.22
CA ALA A 168 5.21 -3.45 -10.61
C ALA A 168 4.94 -3.64 -9.09
N GLU A 169 4.27 -4.72 -8.73
CA GLU A 169 3.97 -5.08 -7.34
C GLU A 169 5.22 -5.49 -6.56
N GLY A 170 6.20 -6.14 -7.20
CA GLY A 170 7.48 -6.47 -6.57
C GLY A 170 8.27 -5.22 -6.17
N ARG A 171 8.29 -4.19 -7.03
CA ARG A 171 8.87 -2.88 -6.70
C ARG A 171 8.09 -2.17 -5.60
N ARG A 172 6.75 -2.20 -5.65
CA ARG A 172 5.91 -1.64 -4.59
C ARG A 172 6.13 -2.35 -3.24
N TRP A 173 6.25 -3.67 -3.25
CA TRP A 173 6.54 -4.46 -2.06
C TRP A 173 7.89 -4.06 -1.45
N ALA A 174 8.92 -3.94 -2.28
CA ALA A 174 10.24 -3.52 -1.82
C ALA A 174 10.19 -2.13 -1.12
N ASP A 175 9.39 -1.20 -1.63
CA ASP A 175 9.19 0.12 -1.01
C ASP A 175 8.42 0.05 0.33
N ILE A 176 7.47 -0.87 0.47
CA ILE A 176 6.76 -1.09 1.76
C ILE A 176 7.72 -1.61 2.84
N LEU A 177 8.59 -2.56 2.49
CA LEU A 177 9.56 -3.12 3.43
C LEU A 177 10.67 -2.13 3.76
N ASN A 178 11.23 -1.47 2.74
CA ASN A 178 12.33 -0.52 2.87
C ASN A 178 11.99 0.77 2.12
N PRO A 179 11.35 1.75 2.79
CA PRO A 179 10.93 2.99 2.16
C PRO A 179 12.09 3.72 1.48
N GLY A 180 11.92 4.02 0.19
CA GLY A 180 12.94 4.73 -0.60
C GLY A 180 14.05 3.87 -1.19
N CYS A 181 14.00 2.53 -1.07
CA CYS A 181 14.92 1.66 -1.82
C CYS A 181 14.58 1.58 -3.31
N VAL A 182 13.36 1.96 -3.68
CA VAL A 182 12.86 1.99 -5.05
C VAL A 182 12.61 3.43 -5.47
N ASP A 183 13.61 4.04 -6.12
CA ASP A 183 13.41 5.36 -6.72
C ASP A 183 12.57 5.25 -8.00
N VAL A 184 11.53 6.08 -8.08
CA VAL A 184 10.68 6.24 -9.28
C VAL A 184 11.26 7.28 -10.24
N GLU A 185 12.02 8.23 -9.71
CA GLU A 185 12.59 9.33 -10.48
C GLU A 185 14.07 9.04 -10.80
N PRO A 186 14.54 9.33 -12.03
CA PRO A 186 15.97 9.31 -12.31
C PRO A 186 16.67 10.31 -11.37
N THR A 187 17.78 9.90 -10.78
CA THR A 187 18.52 10.73 -9.82
C THR A 187 19.10 11.95 -10.51
N LEU A 188 18.41 13.09 -10.38
CA LEU A 188 18.89 14.37 -10.87
C LEU A 188 19.83 14.99 -9.82
N PRO A 189 21.08 15.34 -10.17
CA PRO A 189 22.09 15.78 -9.19
C PRO A 189 21.72 17.08 -8.44
N ASN A 190 20.80 17.89 -8.99
CA ASN A 190 20.45 19.21 -8.44
C ASN A 190 19.09 19.26 -7.73
N ARG A 191 18.37 18.13 -7.60
CA ARG A 191 17.04 18.11 -6.96
C ARG A 191 17.06 17.23 -5.72
N LYS A 192 16.69 17.82 -4.57
CA LYS A 192 16.50 17.06 -3.33
C LYS A 192 15.36 16.07 -3.55
N LYS A 193 15.60 14.81 -3.16
CA LYS A 193 14.54 13.80 -3.15
C LYS A 193 13.46 14.22 -2.13
N PRO A 194 12.18 14.14 -2.50
CA PRO A 194 11.09 14.36 -1.56
C PRO A 194 11.13 13.29 -0.46
N VAL A 195 10.54 13.60 0.69
CA VAL A 195 10.40 12.63 1.78
C VAL A 195 9.57 11.45 1.26
N PRO A 196 10.05 10.20 1.36
CA PRO A 196 9.31 9.04 0.90
C PRO A 196 8.06 8.85 1.77
N ASP A 197 6.92 8.74 1.11
CA ASP A 197 5.64 8.42 1.75
C ASP A 197 5.06 7.19 1.06
N VAL A 198 5.03 6.07 1.80
CA VAL A 198 4.67 4.75 1.27
C VAL A 198 3.22 4.80 0.76
N GLY A 199 2.98 4.33 -0.46
CA GLY A 199 1.66 4.37 -1.12
C GLY A 199 1.42 5.61 -2.00
N TYR A 200 2.27 6.63 -1.88
CA TYR A 200 2.24 7.86 -2.66
C TYR A 200 3.60 8.10 -3.36
N PRO A 201 3.95 7.29 -4.38
CA PRO A 201 5.26 7.36 -5.04
C PRO A 201 5.54 8.74 -5.67
N GLY A 202 4.49 9.39 -6.18
CA GLY A 202 4.59 10.66 -6.88
C GLY A 202 5.56 10.61 -8.08
N GLY A 203 6.21 11.74 -8.35
CA GLY A 203 7.15 11.87 -9.45
C GLY A 203 6.48 12.00 -10.81
N LEU A 204 7.27 12.12 -11.87
CA LEU A 204 6.74 12.49 -13.18
C LEU A 204 5.71 11.49 -13.72
N TRP A 205 5.89 10.20 -13.43
CA TRP A 205 5.04 9.12 -13.94
C TRP A 205 3.70 8.96 -13.19
N PHE A 206 3.67 9.22 -11.87
CA PHE A 206 2.46 9.02 -11.05
C PHE A 206 1.82 10.33 -10.57
N ASP A 207 2.54 11.45 -10.63
CA ASP A 207 2.04 12.77 -10.23
C ASP A 207 2.65 13.85 -11.14
N TRP A 208 2.31 13.78 -12.43
CA TRP A 208 2.82 14.68 -13.47
C TRP A 208 2.51 16.18 -13.17
N ALA A 209 1.39 16.45 -12.51
CA ALA A 209 0.92 17.79 -12.18
C ALA A 209 1.32 18.24 -10.76
N ASN A 210 2.05 17.39 -10.02
CA ASN A 210 2.54 17.65 -8.67
C ASN A 210 1.42 18.08 -7.70
N TRP A 211 0.22 17.49 -7.82
CA TRP A 211 -0.93 17.76 -6.93
C TRP A 211 -0.84 16.99 -5.62
N GLY A 212 -0.08 15.89 -5.59
CA GLY A 212 0.17 15.10 -4.40
C GLY A 212 1.28 15.65 -3.49
N ARG A 213 1.95 16.74 -3.90
CA ARG A 213 3.06 17.37 -3.18
C ARG A 213 2.76 18.86 -2.97
N GLY A 214 2.52 19.26 -1.73
CA GLY A 214 2.12 20.63 -1.38
C GLY A 214 1.97 20.82 0.12
N SER A 215 1.16 21.79 0.53
CA SER A 215 0.84 21.96 1.96
C SER A 215 0.11 20.71 2.51
N PRO A 216 0.30 20.38 3.81
CA PRO A 216 -0.28 19.19 4.44
C PRO A 216 -1.82 19.08 4.31
N GLU A 217 -2.51 20.22 4.42
CA GLU A 217 -3.97 20.29 4.43
C GLU A 217 -4.62 19.88 3.10
N PRO A 218 -4.28 20.47 1.93
CA PRO A 218 -4.88 20.06 0.66
C PRO A 218 -4.52 18.62 0.29
N VAL A 219 -3.31 18.15 0.62
CA VAL A 219 -2.92 16.77 0.39
C VAL A 219 -3.79 15.82 1.23
N MET A 220 -4.05 16.14 2.50
CA MET A 220 -4.97 15.39 3.35
C MET A 220 -6.39 15.34 2.79
N VAL A 221 -6.90 16.45 2.27
CA VAL A 221 -8.22 16.50 1.62
C VAL A 221 -8.28 15.60 0.38
N LEU A 222 -7.25 15.63 -0.47
CA LEU A 222 -7.18 14.81 -1.68
C LEU A 222 -7.09 13.31 -1.35
N ARG A 223 -6.25 12.93 -0.39
CA ARG A 223 -6.14 11.53 0.07
C ARG A 223 -7.44 11.04 0.72
N THR A 224 -8.11 11.91 1.48
CA THR A 224 -9.41 11.58 2.06
C THR A 224 -10.47 11.36 0.96
N LYS A 225 -10.45 12.16 -0.12
CA LYS A 225 -11.32 11.96 -1.29
C LYS A 225 -11.01 10.64 -1.98
N GLU A 226 -9.74 10.32 -2.18
CA GLU A 226 -9.29 9.05 -2.76
C GLU A 226 -9.82 7.85 -1.96
N ILE A 227 -9.60 7.83 -0.64
CA ILE A 227 -10.05 6.72 0.22
C ILE A 227 -11.58 6.60 0.24
N LYS A 228 -12.31 7.71 0.30
CA LYS A 228 -13.79 7.69 0.26
C LYS A 228 -14.33 7.13 -1.06
N ASN A 229 -13.76 7.56 -2.19
CA ASN A 229 -14.12 7.03 -3.50
C ASN A 229 -13.71 5.55 -3.64
N GLY A 230 -12.55 5.16 -3.09
CA GLY A 230 -12.11 3.78 -3.03
C GLY A 230 -13.05 2.88 -2.24
N ARG A 231 -13.46 3.30 -1.03
CA ARG A 231 -14.46 2.59 -0.19
C ARG A 231 -15.80 2.44 -0.91
N LEU A 232 -16.29 3.53 -1.53
CA LEU A 232 -17.51 3.49 -2.33
C LEU A 232 -17.39 2.50 -3.50
N ALA A 233 -16.25 2.51 -4.20
CA ALA A 233 -16.02 1.63 -5.33
C ALA A 233 -15.89 0.16 -4.93
N MET A 234 -15.27 -0.14 -3.78
CA MET A 234 -15.21 -1.52 -3.24
C MET A 234 -16.61 -2.06 -2.98
N LEU A 235 -17.49 -1.26 -2.35
CA LEU A 235 -18.89 -1.64 -2.15
C LEU A 235 -19.65 -1.76 -3.47
N ALA A 236 -19.42 -0.85 -4.42
CA ALA A 236 -20.05 -0.89 -5.73
C ALA A 236 -19.67 -2.16 -6.51
N PHE A 237 -18.38 -2.54 -6.52
CA PHE A 237 -17.91 -3.76 -7.17
C PHE A 237 -18.54 -5.03 -6.59
N VAL A 238 -18.59 -5.13 -5.26
CA VAL A 238 -19.27 -6.23 -4.57
C VAL A 238 -20.76 -6.24 -4.94
N GLY A 239 -21.40 -5.07 -4.98
CA GLY A 239 -22.77 -4.90 -5.45
C GLY A 239 -22.98 -5.40 -6.88
N PHE A 240 -22.13 -5.01 -7.83
CA PHE A 240 -22.22 -5.43 -9.23
C PHE A 240 -22.04 -6.94 -9.37
N TRP A 241 -21.13 -7.54 -8.62
CA TRP A 241 -20.95 -8.99 -8.62
C TRP A 241 -22.21 -9.69 -8.12
N PHE A 242 -22.70 -9.36 -6.92
CA PHE A 242 -23.91 -9.99 -6.41
C PHE A 242 -25.12 -9.76 -7.32
N GLN A 243 -25.28 -8.55 -7.85
CA GLN A 243 -26.34 -8.24 -8.82
C GLN A 243 -26.25 -9.14 -10.05
N ALA A 244 -25.07 -9.28 -10.66
CA ALA A 244 -24.89 -10.15 -11.83
C ALA A 244 -25.20 -11.63 -11.51
N VAL A 245 -24.85 -12.11 -10.31
CA VAL A 245 -25.15 -13.50 -9.89
C VAL A 245 -26.65 -13.73 -9.70
N TYR A 246 -27.37 -12.78 -9.11
CA TYR A 246 -28.79 -12.95 -8.81
C TYR A 246 -29.71 -12.63 -9.99
N THR A 247 -29.41 -11.59 -10.77
CA THR A 247 -30.30 -11.14 -11.85
C THR A 247 -29.87 -11.63 -13.23
N GLY A 248 -28.59 -12.03 -13.39
CA GLY A 248 -28.05 -12.42 -14.69
C GLY A 248 -27.98 -11.26 -15.70
N GLN A 249 -28.13 -10.02 -15.24
CA GLN A 249 -28.14 -8.81 -16.07
C GLN A 249 -27.05 -7.82 -15.65
N GLY A 250 -26.71 -6.91 -16.56
CA GLY A 250 -25.77 -5.83 -16.30
C GLY A 250 -26.23 -4.90 -15.17
N PRO A 251 -25.30 -4.26 -14.45
CA PRO A 251 -25.65 -3.35 -13.35
C PRO A 251 -26.51 -2.17 -13.81
N VAL A 252 -26.34 -1.70 -15.06
CA VAL A 252 -27.16 -0.60 -15.59
C VAL A 252 -28.59 -1.06 -15.89
N ASP A 253 -28.79 -2.29 -16.40
CA ASP A 253 -30.14 -2.83 -16.60
C ASP A 253 -30.89 -2.99 -15.29
N ASN A 254 -30.20 -3.52 -14.26
CA ASN A 254 -30.76 -3.64 -12.92
C ASN A 254 -31.18 -2.27 -12.35
N LEU A 255 -30.37 -1.24 -12.61
CA LEU A 255 -30.71 0.13 -12.21
C LEU A 255 -31.93 0.66 -12.97
N LEU A 256 -32.00 0.45 -14.29
CA LEU A 256 -33.13 0.90 -15.10
C LEU A 256 -34.43 0.18 -14.73
N ALA A 257 -34.36 -1.12 -14.45
CA ALA A 257 -35.51 -1.89 -13.96
C ALA A 257 -35.99 -1.38 -12.60
N HIS A 258 -35.06 -1.11 -11.67
CA HIS A 258 -35.42 -0.54 -10.36
C HIS A 258 -35.98 0.87 -10.48
N LEU A 259 -35.48 1.70 -11.39
CA LEU A 259 -36.02 3.05 -11.64
C LEU A 259 -37.42 3.01 -12.27
N ALA A 260 -37.71 2.01 -13.09
CA ALA A 260 -39.03 1.85 -13.70
C ALA A 260 -40.11 1.42 -12.69
N ASP A 261 -39.77 0.52 -11.77
CA ASP A 261 -40.65 0.11 -10.68
C ASP A 261 -39.87 -0.21 -9.38
N PRO A 262 -39.62 0.78 -8.52
CA PRO A 262 -38.83 0.57 -7.32
C PRO A 262 -39.56 -0.27 -6.26
N GLY A 263 -40.89 -0.36 -6.34
CA GLY A 263 -41.71 -1.10 -5.39
C GLY A 263 -41.60 -2.61 -5.59
N HIS A 264 -41.54 -3.06 -6.85
CA HIS A 264 -41.53 -4.48 -7.19
C HIS A 264 -40.16 -4.98 -7.66
N CYS A 265 -39.40 -4.19 -8.43
CA CYS A 265 -38.08 -4.59 -8.95
C CYS A 265 -37.00 -4.33 -7.89
N ASN A 266 -36.85 -5.24 -6.93
CA ASN A 266 -35.88 -5.11 -5.85
C ASN A 266 -35.25 -6.46 -5.49
N ILE A 267 -34.56 -6.50 -4.35
CA ILE A 267 -33.92 -7.74 -3.89
C ILE A 267 -34.93 -8.89 -3.73
N PHE A 268 -36.17 -8.60 -3.30
CA PHE A 268 -37.19 -9.62 -3.07
C PHE A 268 -37.67 -10.25 -4.36
N SER A 269 -37.80 -9.49 -5.46
CA SER A 269 -38.19 -10.07 -6.76
C SER A 269 -37.16 -11.07 -7.28
N ALA A 270 -35.86 -10.82 -7.03
CA ALA A 270 -34.80 -11.73 -7.44
C ALA A 270 -34.86 -13.07 -6.69
N PHE A 271 -35.21 -13.05 -5.39
CA PHE A 271 -35.32 -14.26 -4.57
C PHE A 271 -36.63 -15.02 -4.75
N THR A 272 -37.74 -14.33 -5.07
CA THR A 272 -39.03 -15.00 -5.31
C THR A 272 -39.11 -15.64 -6.70
N SER A 273 -38.43 -15.07 -7.70
CA SER A 273 -38.45 -15.60 -9.07
C SER A 273 -37.68 -16.91 -9.26
N GLN A 274 -36.79 -17.28 -8.33
CA GLN A 274 -36.03 -18.55 -8.38
C GLN A 274 -36.78 -19.75 -7.75
N ARG A 275 -37.97 -19.53 -7.18
CA ARG A 275 -38.79 -20.58 -6.52
C ARG A 275 -39.99 -21.08 -7.34
N MET A 276 -40.10 -20.69 -8.60
CA MET A 276 -41.08 -21.23 -9.56
C MET A 276 -40.35 -21.88 -10.72
#